data_AF-A0A554VE10-F1
#
_entry.id   AF-A0A554VE10-F1
#
_cell.length_a   1.000
_cell.length_b   1.000
_cell.length_c   1.000
_cell.angle_alpha   90.00
_cell.angle_beta   90.00
_cell.angle_gamma   90.00
#
_symmetry.space_group_name_H-M   'P 1'
#
loop_
_entity.id
_entity.type
_entity.pdbx_description
1 polymer ?
#
loop_
_entity_poly.entity_id
_entity_poly.type
_entity_poly.pdbx_seq_one_letter_code
_entity_poly.pdbx_strand_id
1 'polypeptide(L)'
;MPAPKGNQFWKNVDPDKIGRPRTYENKEEMIQRISEYFNSYIPDDTGIANPVLGFKPTVTGLALFLGFENRQSLYDYRDNYKDFSGIIKKALTYIEMNYEMLLESKASTGAIFALKNMGWRDKTELSHEGGDPKKPLQIIGMNVIDSKS
;
A
#
# COMPACT_ATOMS: atom_id res chain seq x y z
N MET A 1 28.35 -36.12 6.99
CA MET A 1 27.75 -35.49 8.18
C MET A 1 26.27 -35.25 7.90
N PRO A 2 25.31 -35.80 8.66
CA PRO A 2 23.89 -35.50 8.43
C PRO A 2 23.55 -34.10 8.98
N ALA A 3 22.66 -33.38 8.29
CA ALA A 3 22.25 -32.01 8.65
C ALA A 3 21.47 -31.96 9.98
N PRO A 4 21.57 -30.87 10.77
CA PRO A 4 20.83 -30.74 12.02
C PRO A 4 19.31 -30.73 11.78
N LYS A 5 18.56 -31.48 12.60
CA LYS A 5 17.08 -31.49 12.59
C LYS A 5 16.57 -30.06 12.78
N GLY A 6 15.77 -29.59 11.83
CA GLY A 6 15.24 -28.23 11.78
C GLY A 6 14.46 -27.81 13.03
N ASN A 7 14.65 -26.55 13.43
CA ASN A 7 14.03 -25.93 14.60
C ASN A 7 12.51 -25.91 14.46
N GLN A 8 11.80 -26.70 15.28
CA GLN A 8 10.33 -26.81 15.29
C GLN A 8 9.69 -25.73 16.17
N PHE A 9 9.94 -24.45 15.88
CA PHE A 9 9.43 -23.33 16.68
C PHE A 9 7.89 -23.19 16.66
N TRP A 10 7.21 -23.86 15.74
CA TRP A 10 5.74 -23.86 15.60
C TRP A 10 5.01 -24.74 16.61
N LYS A 11 5.69 -25.63 17.36
CA LYS A 11 5.03 -26.56 18.29
C LYS A 11 4.49 -25.93 19.58
N ASN A 12 4.81 -24.65 19.84
CA ASN A 12 4.36 -23.91 21.03
C ASN A 12 3.45 -22.72 20.69
N VAL A 13 2.87 -22.69 19.49
CA VAL A 13 1.93 -21.63 19.11
C VAL A 13 0.51 -22.09 19.45
N ASP A 14 -0.11 -21.40 20.39
CA ASP A 14 -1.51 -21.52 20.73
C ASP A 14 -2.37 -21.38 19.45
N PRO A 15 -3.20 -22.37 19.07
CA PRO A 15 -3.99 -22.34 17.85
C PRO A 15 -4.87 -21.10 17.72
N ASP A 16 -5.35 -20.56 18.85
CA ASP A 16 -6.18 -19.34 18.90
C ASP A 16 -5.35 -18.05 18.78
N LYS A 17 -4.01 -18.15 18.79
CA LYS A 17 -3.05 -17.08 18.49
C LYS A 17 -2.39 -17.26 17.13
N ILE A 18 -2.96 -18.07 16.24
CA ILE A 18 -2.54 -18.14 14.84
C ILE A 18 -3.20 -16.98 14.08
N GLY A 19 -2.59 -15.80 14.22
CA GLY A 19 -3.00 -14.56 13.57
C GLY A 19 -2.38 -13.37 14.28
N ARG A 20 -2.02 -12.30 13.53
CA ARG A 20 -1.56 -11.06 14.17
C ARG A 20 -2.67 -10.60 15.12
N PRO A 21 -2.37 -10.37 16.41
CA PRO A 21 -3.36 -9.89 17.37
C PRO A 21 -4.10 -8.67 16.83
N ARG A 22 -5.42 -8.64 17.03
CA ARG A 22 -6.28 -7.53 16.62
C ARG A 22 -5.79 -6.24 17.30
N THR A 23 -5.28 -5.30 16.50
CA THR A 23 -4.72 -4.04 17.03
C THR A 23 -5.79 -3.11 17.61
N TYR A 24 -7.03 -3.16 17.08
CA TYR A 24 -8.14 -2.33 17.53
C TYR A 24 -9.36 -3.19 17.88
N GLU A 25 -9.88 -3.07 19.09
CA GLU A 25 -11.08 -3.79 19.52
C GLU A 25 -12.37 -3.13 18.99
N ASN A 26 -12.40 -1.79 18.95
CA ASN A 26 -13.57 -1.00 18.55
C ASN A 26 -13.30 -0.12 17.31
N LYS A 27 -14.30 0.00 16.43
CA LYS A 27 -14.31 0.90 15.26
C LYS A 27 -14.18 2.37 15.65
N GLU A 28 -14.80 2.77 16.75
CA GLU A 28 -14.83 4.16 17.21
C GLU A 28 -13.41 4.65 17.53
N GLU A 29 -12.61 3.80 18.18
CA GLU A 29 -11.21 4.09 18.48
C GLU A 29 -10.40 4.32 17.19
N MET A 30 -10.54 3.44 16.20
CA MET A 30 -9.85 3.61 14.92
C MET A 30 -10.31 4.89 14.19
N ILE A 31 -11.61 5.20 14.20
CA ILE A 31 -12.14 6.45 13.61
C ILE A 31 -11.55 7.67 14.30
N GLN A 32 -11.49 7.66 15.63
CA GLN A 32 -10.91 8.75 16.41
C GLN A 32 -9.44 8.94 16.03
N ARG A 33 -8.64 7.87 16.04
CA ARG A 33 -7.21 7.94 15.69
C ARG A 33 -7.00 8.41 14.25
N ILE A 34 -7.77 7.90 13.30
CA ILE A 34 -7.70 8.38 11.90
C ILE A 34 -8.05 9.87 11.81
N SER A 35 -9.06 10.32 12.57
CA SER A 35 -9.47 11.74 12.60
C SER A 35 -8.37 12.61 13.21
N GLU A 36 -7.75 12.19 14.32
CA GLU A 36 -6.59 12.86 14.92
C GLU A 36 -5.45 13.01 13.92
N TYR A 37 -5.14 11.94 13.16
CA TYR A 37 -4.10 11.99 12.13
C TYR A 37 -4.40 13.07 11.10
N PHE A 38 -5.58 13.06 10.48
CA PHE A 38 -5.90 14.03 9.42
C PHE A 38 -6.12 15.45 9.93
N ASN A 39 -6.74 15.62 11.10
CA ASN A 39 -6.95 16.95 11.69
C ASN A 39 -5.64 17.67 12.01
N SER A 40 -4.55 16.93 12.26
CA SER A 40 -3.23 17.54 12.44
C SER A 40 -2.69 18.28 11.21
N TYR A 41 -3.21 17.97 10.02
CA TYR A 41 -2.86 18.67 8.76
C TYR A 41 -3.76 19.86 8.47
N ILE A 42 -4.81 20.09 9.27
CA ILE A 42 -5.68 21.26 9.16
C ILE A 42 -5.06 22.38 10.01
N PRO A 43 -4.86 23.58 9.45
CA PRO A 43 -4.40 24.73 10.22
C PRO A 43 -5.33 25.02 11.41
N ASP A 44 -4.74 25.29 12.57
CA ASP A 44 -5.47 25.76 13.75
C ASP A 44 -5.85 27.25 13.63
N ASP A 45 -6.38 27.84 14.69
CA ASP A 45 -6.78 29.25 14.75
C ASP A 45 -5.63 30.23 14.47
N THR A 46 -4.37 29.77 14.55
CA THR A 46 -3.18 30.57 14.20
C THR A 46 -2.87 30.54 12.71
N GLY A 47 -3.58 29.72 11.93
CA GLY A 47 -3.33 29.52 10.50
C GLY A 47 -2.16 28.58 10.21
N ILE A 48 -1.65 27.87 11.22
CA ILE A 48 -0.52 26.95 11.10
C ILE A 48 -1.02 25.51 11.33
N ALA A 49 -0.71 24.60 10.40
CA ALA A 49 -0.93 23.17 10.59
C ALA A 49 0.25 22.55 11.34
N ASN A 50 -0.04 21.67 12.30
CA ASN A 50 0.96 20.99 13.12
C ASN A 50 0.85 19.47 12.94
N PRO A 51 1.29 18.96 11.76
CA PRO A 51 1.05 17.57 11.41
C PRO A 51 1.85 16.62 12.30
N VAL A 52 1.20 15.52 12.73
CA VAL A 52 1.87 14.56 13.63
C VAL A 52 3.06 13.88 12.95
N LEU A 53 3.00 13.65 11.64
CA LEU A 53 4.04 12.96 10.89
C LEU A 53 4.35 13.65 9.56
N GLY A 54 5.28 14.61 9.59
CA GLY A 54 5.80 15.27 8.38
C GLY A 54 4.79 16.20 7.70
N PHE A 55 5.11 16.72 6.51
CA PHE A 55 4.32 17.82 5.92
C PHE A 55 3.04 17.40 5.16
N LYS A 56 2.90 16.12 4.79
CA LYS A 56 1.76 15.62 4.00
C LYS A 56 1.33 14.24 4.48
N PRO A 57 0.02 13.94 4.48
CA PRO A 57 -0.46 12.63 4.88
C PRO A 57 -0.01 11.59 3.86
N THR A 58 0.46 10.44 4.34
CA THR A 58 0.90 9.33 3.51
C THR A 58 0.35 8.01 4.05
N VAL A 59 0.24 6.99 3.22
CA VAL A 59 -0.26 5.68 3.68
C VAL A 59 0.66 5.07 4.75
N THR A 60 1.98 5.19 4.55
CA THR A 60 2.95 4.74 5.55
C THR A 60 2.85 5.55 6.84
N GLY A 61 2.68 6.88 6.75
CA GLY A 61 2.47 7.73 7.92
C GLY A 61 1.22 7.35 8.70
N LEU A 62 0.10 7.10 8.01
CA LEU A 62 -1.13 6.61 8.63
C LEU A 62 -0.92 5.25 9.31
N ALA A 63 -0.24 4.31 8.64
CA ALA A 63 0.05 2.99 9.20
C ALA A 63 0.89 3.10 10.49
N LEU A 64 1.97 3.89 10.46
CA LEU A 64 2.82 4.13 11.63
C LEU A 64 2.06 4.81 12.76
N PHE A 65 1.25 5.83 12.42
CA PHE A 65 0.45 6.54 13.41
C PHE A 65 -0.54 5.62 14.10
N LEU A 66 -1.19 4.70 13.37
CA LEU A 66 -2.10 3.69 13.90
C LEU A 66 -1.38 2.49 14.60
N GLY A 67 -0.05 2.51 14.71
CA GLY A 67 0.72 1.46 15.38
C GLY A 67 0.98 0.22 14.54
N PHE A 68 0.78 0.28 13.23
CA PHE A 68 1.21 -0.79 12.31
C PHE A 68 2.71 -0.64 11.98
N GLU A 69 3.36 -1.76 11.71
CA GLU A 69 4.79 -1.81 11.38
C GLU A 69 5.10 -1.31 9.96
N ASN A 70 4.16 -1.45 9.04
CA ASN A 70 4.30 -1.11 7.63
C ASN A 70 2.92 -0.92 6.98
N ARG A 71 2.90 -0.38 5.75
CA ARG A 71 1.66 -0.19 4.98
C ARG A 71 0.93 -1.50 4.66
N GLN A 72 1.67 -2.61 4.50
CA GLN A 72 1.07 -3.90 4.15
C GLN A 72 0.18 -4.40 5.28
N SER A 73 0.64 -4.26 6.52
CA SER A 73 -0.11 -4.58 7.73
C SER A 73 -1.45 -3.85 7.82
N LEU A 74 -1.49 -2.58 7.40
CA LEU A 74 -2.73 -1.80 7.33
C LEU A 74 -3.69 -2.35 6.25
N TYR A 75 -3.16 -2.74 5.09
CA TYR A 75 -3.95 -3.36 4.02
C TYR A 75 -4.49 -4.73 4.43
N ASP A 76 -3.67 -5.57 5.06
CA ASP A 76 -4.09 -6.86 5.58
C ASP A 76 -5.20 -6.67 6.63
N TYR A 77 -5.10 -5.64 7.47
CA TYR A 77 -6.14 -5.33 8.45
C TYR A 77 -7.45 -4.88 7.77
N ARG A 78 -7.36 -4.04 6.73
CA ARG A 78 -8.51 -3.63 5.91
C ARG A 78 -9.22 -4.82 5.26
N ASP A 79 -8.47 -5.82 4.81
CA ASP A 79 -8.99 -6.95 4.04
C ASP A 79 -9.51 -8.08 4.93
N ASN A 80 -8.86 -8.33 6.08
CA ASN A 80 -9.24 -9.40 6.99
C ASN A 80 -10.36 -9.00 7.97
N TYR A 81 -10.53 -7.72 8.28
CA TYR A 81 -11.55 -7.27 9.24
C TYR A 81 -12.61 -6.38 8.57
N LYS A 82 -13.74 -7.00 8.20
CA LYS A 82 -14.88 -6.33 7.51
C LYS A 82 -15.33 -5.05 8.21
N ASP A 83 -15.30 -5.08 9.53
CA ASP A 83 -15.68 -3.99 10.42
C ASP A 83 -14.86 -2.71 10.23
N PHE A 84 -13.59 -2.83 9.85
CA PHE A 84 -12.68 -1.70 9.64
C PHE A 84 -12.43 -1.41 8.16
N SER A 85 -12.80 -2.33 7.28
CA SER A 85 -12.54 -2.23 5.83
C SER A 85 -13.04 -0.90 5.24
N GLY A 86 -14.28 -0.50 5.54
CA GLY A 86 -14.84 0.76 5.04
C GLY A 86 -14.13 2.00 5.57
N ILE A 87 -13.75 1.98 6.85
CA ILE A 87 -13.06 3.09 7.52
C ILE A 87 -11.67 3.29 6.92
N ILE A 88 -10.90 2.21 6.77
CA ILE A 88 -9.56 2.26 6.20
C ILE A 88 -9.61 2.65 4.72
N LYS A 89 -10.55 2.10 3.94
CA LYS A 89 -10.74 2.51 2.53
C LYS A 89 -10.97 4.01 2.41
N LYS A 90 -11.86 4.57 3.23
CA LYS A 90 -12.12 6.02 3.26
C LYS A 90 -10.87 6.83 3.59
N ALA A 91 -10.07 6.39 4.57
CA ALA A 91 -8.82 7.03 4.93
C ALA A 91 -7.79 6.99 3.79
N LEU A 92 -7.65 5.84 3.11
CA LEU A 92 -6.77 5.69 1.95
C LEU A 92 -7.21 6.59 0.79
N THR A 93 -8.51 6.66 0.50
CA THR A 93 -9.06 7.55 -0.54
C THR A 93 -8.79 9.03 -0.24
N TYR A 94 -8.81 9.45 1.03
CA TYR A 94 -8.42 10.81 1.39
C TYR A 94 -6.95 11.11 1.08
N ILE A 95 -6.07 10.14 1.30
CA ILE A 95 -4.65 10.25 0.93
C ILE A 95 -4.49 10.29 -0.60
N GLU A 96 -5.23 9.46 -1.34
CA GLU A 96 -5.25 9.49 -2.81
C GLU A 96 -5.66 10.87 -3.33
N MET A 97 -6.75 11.45 -2.80
CA MET A 97 -7.21 12.80 -3.15
C MET A 97 -6.10 13.85 -2.93
N ASN A 98 -5.32 13.75 -1.85
CA ASN A 98 -4.20 14.67 -1.61
C ASN A 98 -3.13 14.59 -2.69
N TYR A 99 -2.81 13.38 -3.17
CA TYR A 99 -1.88 13.21 -4.28
C TYR A 99 -2.49 13.62 -5.63
N GLU A 100 -3.78 13.39 -5.82
CA GLU A 100 -4.52 13.83 -7.01
C GLU A 100 -4.46 15.36 -7.17
N MET A 101 -4.69 16.12 -6.09
CA MET A 101 -4.55 17.59 -6.10
C MET A 101 -3.13 18.05 -6.47
N LEU A 102 -2.10 17.26 -6.17
CA LEU A 102 -0.71 17.59 -6.54
C LEU A 102 -0.41 17.34 -8.02
N LEU A 103 -1.29 16.68 -8.78
CA LEU A 103 -1.13 16.49 -10.22
C LEU A 103 -1.16 17.81 -11.00
N GLU A 104 -1.89 18.81 -10.50
CA GLU A 104 -1.92 20.16 -11.07
C GLU A 104 -0.63 20.96 -10.78
N SER A 105 0.22 20.48 -9.87
CA SER A 105 1.44 21.17 -9.48
C SER A 105 2.61 20.89 -10.44
N LYS A 106 3.62 21.78 -10.43
CA LYS A 106 4.87 21.59 -11.17
C LYS A 106 5.70 20.37 -10.71
N ALA A 107 5.36 19.78 -9.56
CA ALA A 107 6.05 18.62 -8.97
C ALA A 107 5.21 17.33 -9.03
N SER A 108 4.35 17.20 -10.04
CA SER A 108 3.39 16.09 -10.18
C SER A 108 4.03 14.71 -10.34
N THR A 109 5.29 14.60 -10.78
CA THR A 109 5.99 13.30 -10.95
C THR A 109 5.96 12.42 -9.69
N GLY A 110 6.19 13.03 -8.51
CA GLY A 110 6.14 12.31 -7.24
C GLY A 110 4.72 11.84 -6.89
N ALA A 111 3.71 12.66 -7.21
CA ALA A 111 2.31 12.32 -7.01
C ALA A 111 1.86 11.19 -7.95
N ILE A 112 2.25 11.23 -9.22
CA ILE A 112 2.00 10.14 -10.19
C ILE A 112 2.62 8.83 -9.69
N PHE A 113 3.87 8.86 -9.21
CA PHE A 113 4.52 7.67 -8.66
C PHE A 113 3.77 7.13 -7.42
N ALA A 114 3.34 8.01 -6.52
CA ALA A 114 2.56 7.61 -5.35
C ALA A 114 1.22 6.97 -5.73
N LEU A 115 0.45 7.60 -6.62
CA LEU A 115 -0.85 7.10 -7.08
C LEU A 115 -0.72 5.74 -7.80
N LYS A 116 0.34 5.55 -8.61
CA LYS A 116 0.64 4.24 -9.22
C LYS A 116 0.90 3.17 -8.18
N ASN A 117 1.64 3.48 -7.12
CA ASN A 117 1.85 2.57 -5.99
C ASN A 117 0.56 2.29 -5.19
N MET A 118 -0.46 3.14 -5.30
CA MET A 118 -1.81 2.93 -4.74
C MET A 118 -2.74 2.17 -5.69
N GLY A 119 -2.25 1.78 -6.87
CA GLY A 119 -2.98 0.94 -7.83
C GLY A 119 -3.53 1.68 -9.04
N TRP A 120 -3.27 2.98 -9.18
CA TRP A 120 -3.61 3.71 -10.41
C TRP A 120 -2.79 3.19 -11.58
N ARG A 121 -3.42 3.09 -12.74
CA ARG A 121 -2.77 2.61 -13.96
C ARG A 121 -3.09 3.54 -15.11
N ASP A 122 -2.06 3.87 -15.89
CA ASP A 122 -2.26 4.54 -17.16
C ASP A 122 -2.98 3.57 -18.11
N LYS A 123 -3.96 4.09 -18.85
CA LYS A 123 -4.54 3.33 -19.96
C LYS A 123 -3.59 3.44 -21.15
N THR A 124 -3.21 2.31 -21.72
CA THR A 124 -2.48 2.26 -23.00
C THR A 124 -3.43 1.71 -24.06
N GLU A 125 -3.67 2.52 -25.10
CA GLU A 125 -4.39 2.06 -26.29
C GLU A 125 -3.35 1.63 -27.33
N LEU A 126 -3.16 0.32 -27.47
CA LEU A 126 -2.29 -0.27 -28.48
C LEU A 126 -3.14 -0.56 -29.74
N SER A 127 -3.22 0.42 -30.64
CA SER A 127 -3.79 0.19 -31.97
C SER A 127 -2.83 -0.69 -32.76
N HIS A 128 -3.23 -1.94 -33.01
CA HIS A 128 -2.55 -2.80 -33.97
C HIS A 128 -3.09 -2.46 -35.36
N GLU A 129 -2.48 -1.48 -36.03
CA GLU A 129 -2.64 -1.36 -37.49
C GLU A 129 -1.95 -2.55 -38.12
N GLY A 130 -2.75 -3.58 -38.43
CA GLY A 130 -2.30 -4.87 -38.93
C GLY A 130 -1.52 -4.74 -40.24
N GLY A 131 -0.19 -4.81 -40.14
CA GLY A 131 0.61 -5.41 -41.20
C GLY A 131 0.23 -6.89 -41.35
N ASP A 132 0.10 -7.33 -42.61
CA ASP A 132 -0.28 -8.65 -43.09
C ASP A 132 -0.46 -9.79 -42.04
N PRO A 133 -1.63 -10.47 -42.00
CA PRO A 133 -1.96 -11.53 -41.02
C PRO A 133 -1.11 -12.82 -41.13
N LYS A 134 -0.01 -12.82 -41.90
CA LYS A 134 0.84 -13.98 -42.16
C LYS A 134 2.27 -13.87 -41.65
N LYS A 135 2.63 -12.81 -40.92
CA LYS A 135 3.96 -12.74 -40.27
C LYS A 135 3.85 -12.95 -38.77
N PRO A 136 4.32 -14.08 -38.21
CA PRO A 136 4.39 -14.25 -36.77
C PRO A 136 5.36 -13.23 -36.18
N LEU A 137 5.00 -12.69 -35.01
CA LEU A 137 5.84 -11.80 -34.21
C LEU A 137 7.14 -12.52 -33.88
N GLN A 138 8.28 -12.00 -34.35
CA GLN A 138 9.59 -12.53 -34.01
C GLN A 138 9.96 -12.08 -32.59
N ILE A 139 9.92 -13.01 -31.64
CA ILE A 139 10.53 -12.80 -30.31
C ILE A 139 12.05 -12.87 -30.49
N ILE A 140 12.71 -11.71 -30.54
CA ILE A 140 14.17 -11.62 -30.54
C ILE A 140 14.65 -11.69 -29.09
N GLY A 141 15.33 -12.78 -28.73
CA GLY A 141 16.18 -12.84 -27.55
C GLY A 141 15.69 -13.71 -26.39
N MET A 142 15.67 -15.03 -26.59
CA MET A 142 15.78 -15.98 -25.49
C MET A 142 17.13 -16.69 -25.63
N ASN A 143 18.19 -16.10 -25.10
CA ASN A 143 19.49 -16.78 -25.00
C ASN A 143 19.36 -17.87 -23.94
N VAL A 144 19.02 -19.08 -24.37
CA VAL A 144 19.18 -20.28 -23.57
C VAL A 144 20.68 -20.55 -23.50
N ILE A 145 21.28 -20.21 -22.35
CA ILE A 145 22.62 -20.68 -21.99
C ILE A 145 22.51 -22.18 -21.67
N ASP A 146 22.74 -23.03 -22.66
CA ASP A 146 22.95 -24.45 -22.44
C ASP A 146 24.28 -24.65 -21.69
N SER A 147 24.21 -25.20 -20.48
CA SER A 147 25.37 -25.70 -19.75
C SER A 147 25.80 -27.07 -20.31
N LYS A 148 26.96 -27.11 -20.94
CA LYS A 148 27.82 -28.30 -21.11
C LYS A 148 29.26 -27.80 -20.94
N SER A 149 30.17 -28.40 -20.18
CA SER A 149 30.29 -29.72 -19.56
C SER A 149 31.25 -29.58 -18.38
#